data_AF-A0A1B8VXN1-F1
#
_entry.id   AF-A0A1B8VXN1-F1
#
_cell.length_a   1.000
_cell.length_b   1.000
_cell.length_c   1.000
_cell.angle_alpha   90.00
_cell.angle_beta   90.00
_cell.angle_gamma   90.00
#
_symmetry.space_group_name_H-M   'P 1'
#
loop_
_entity.id
_entity.type
_entity.pdbx_description
1 polymer ?
#
loop_
_entity_poly.entity_id
_entity_poly.type
_entity_poly.pdbx_seq_one_letter_code
_entity_poly.pdbx_strand_id
1 'polypeptide(L)' 'MVKDGDFNRVGELYLIHEYEGMELDLKYVERTLPHVVQLWGKNVHLETFVEDKKIVFSCDGKKTSRKFV' A
#
# COMPACT_ATOMS: atom_id res chain seq x y z
N MET A 1 1.82 -4.58 -8.80
CA MET A 1 2.42 -5.91 -8.61
C MET A 1 2.70 -6.18 -7.12
N VAL A 2 2.49 -7.42 -6.64
CA VAL A 2 2.96 -7.83 -5.30
C VAL A 2 4.48 -7.94 -5.36
N LYS A 3 5.19 -7.13 -4.57
CA LYS A 3 6.66 -7.13 -4.55
C LYS A 3 7.19 -8.16 -3.57
N ASP A 4 6.55 -8.29 -2.41
CA ASP A 4 7.01 -9.16 -1.34
C ASP A 4 5.84 -9.58 -0.43
N GLY A 5 5.75 -10.87 -0.13
CA GLY A 5 4.75 -11.45 0.77
C GLY A 5 5.32 -11.81 2.16
N ASP A 6 6.61 -11.54 2.38
CA ASP A 6 7.27 -11.68 3.68
C ASP A 6 8.11 -10.43 3.97
N PHE A 7 7.49 -9.26 3.77
CA PHE A 7 8.16 -8.00 4.01
C PHE A 7 8.60 -7.95 5.48
N ASN A 8 9.89 -7.68 5.66
CA ASN A 8 10.55 -7.57 6.96
C ASN A 8 10.62 -8.86 7.81
N ARG A 9 10.42 -10.06 7.21
CA ARG A 9 10.35 -11.36 7.92
C ARG A 9 9.21 -11.47 8.94
N VAL A 10 8.21 -10.60 8.82
CA VAL A 10 7.03 -10.59 9.70
C VAL A 10 5.78 -11.04 8.94
N GLY A 11 5.87 -11.35 7.65
CA GLY A 11 4.74 -11.69 6.78
C GLY A 11 3.88 -10.49 6.37
N GLU A 12 4.42 -9.26 6.40
CA GLU A 12 3.70 -8.08 5.92
C GLU A 12 3.67 -8.09 4.38
N LEU A 13 2.58 -7.60 3.80
CA LEU A 13 2.41 -7.57 2.34
C LEU A 13 2.95 -6.25 1.80
N TYR A 14 3.85 -6.29 0.82
CA TYR A 14 4.34 -5.12 0.13
C TYR A 14 3.88 -5.11 -1.34
N LEU A 15 3.01 -4.16 -1.66
CA LEU A 15 2.49 -3.90 -2.98
C LEU A 15 3.24 -2.73 -3.60
N ILE A 16 3.64 -2.87 -4.86
CA ILE A 16 4.10 -1.76 -5.69
C ILE A 16 3.03 -1.50 -6.73
N HIS A 17 2.55 -0.27 -6.81
CA HIS A 17 1.80 0.19 -7.96
C HIS A 17 2.78 0.51 -9.09
N GLU A 18 2.66 -0.20 -10.21
CA GLU A 18 3.41 0.13 -11.42
C GLU A 18 2.71 1.33 -12.06
N TYR A 19 3.40 2.46 -12.10
CA TYR A 19 2.85 3.73 -12.55
C TYR A 19 2.62 3.69 -14.08
N GLU A 20 1.43 3.27 -14.51
CA GLU A 20 1.02 3.24 -15.93
C GLU A 20 0.32 4.55 -16.37
N GLY A 21 0.75 5.70 -15.83
CA GLY A 21 0.24 7.02 -16.26
C GLY A 21 -1.15 7.39 -15.73
N MET A 22 -1.71 6.61 -14.80
CA MET A 22 -2.90 6.98 -14.03
C MET A 22 -2.52 7.11 -12.55
N GLU A 23 -2.63 8.32 -12.01
CA GLU A 23 -2.44 8.57 -10.58
C GLU A 23 -3.50 7.79 -9.79
N LEU A 24 -3.08 7.09 -8.72
CA LEU A 24 -4.05 6.43 -7.86
C LEU A 24 -4.81 7.48 -7.04
N ASP A 25 -6.14 7.39 -7.08
CA ASP A 25 -6.98 8.18 -6.20
C ASP A 25 -6.72 7.76 -4.75
N LEU A 26 -6.17 8.68 -3.96
CA LEU A 26 -5.86 8.52 -2.54
C LEU A 26 -7.06 7.99 -1.75
N LYS A 27 -8.27 8.46 -2.08
CA LYS A 27 -9.51 8.06 -1.42
C LYS A 27 -9.85 6.60 -1.73
N TYR A 28 -9.47 6.10 -2.90
CA TYR A 28 -9.62 4.69 -3.25
C TYR A 28 -8.62 3.82 -2.49
N VAL A 29 -7.37 4.26 -2.36
CA VAL A 29 -6.34 3.58 -1.56
C VAL A 29 -6.80 3.42 -0.11
N GLU A 30 -7.29 4.49 0.50
CA GLU A 30 -7.72 4.48 1.90
C GLU A 30 -8.92 3.56 2.15
N ARG A 31 -9.79 3.37 1.15
CA ARG A 31 -10.92 2.44 1.25
C ARG A 31 -10.55 1.00 0.92
N THR A 32 -9.62 0.79 0.00
CA THR A 32 -9.24 -0.55 -0.49
C THR A 32 -8.26 -1.23 0.45
N LEU A 33 -7.25 -0.52 0.98
CA LEU A 33 -6.23 -1.13 1.84
C LEU A 33 -6.77 -1.86 3.08
N PRO A 34 -7.79 -1.36 3.81
CA PRO A 34 -8.38 -2.10 4.92
C PRO A 34 -8.97 -3.47 4.50
N HIS A 35 -9.55 -3.56 3.31
CA HIS A 35 -10.07 -4.82 2.77
C HIS A 35 -8.93 -5.78 2.42
N VAL A 36 -7.82 -5.27 1.87
CA VAL A 36 -6.63 -6.08 1.60
C VAL A 36 -6.02 -6.61 2.90
N VAL A 37 -5.95 -5.80 3.95
CA VAL A 37 -5.51 -6.24 5.28
C VAL A 37 -6.44 -7.32 5.83
N GLN A 38 -7.75 -7.20 5.66
CA GLN A 38 -8.70 -8.23 6.10
C GLN A 38 -8.49 -9.56 5.36
N LEU A 39 -8.17 -9.52 4.07
CA LEU A 39 -7.88 -10.73 3.28
C LEU A 39 -6.51 -11.33 3.60
N TRP A 40 -5.50 -10.49 3.82
CA TRP A 40 -4.13 -10.92 4.10
C TRP A 40 -3.90 -11.34 5.56
N GLY A 41 -4.65 -10.74 6.49
CA GLY A 41 -4.56 -10.99 7.94
C GLY A 41 -3.42 -10.27 8.65
N LYS A 42 -2.61 -9.47 7.94
CA LYS A 42 -1.49 -8.68 8.46
C LYS A 42 -1.40 -7.32 7.77
N ASN A 43 -0.50 -6.48 8.25
CA ASN A 43 -0.26 -5.15 7.71
C ASN A 43 0.13 -5.18 6.23
N VAL A 44 -0.40 -4.21 5.50
CA VAL A 44 -0.20 -4.08 4.06
C VAL A 44 0.41 -2.72 3.78
N HIS A 45 1.47 -2.72 2.98
CA HIS A 45 2.16 -1.55 2.48
C HIS A 45 1.92 -1.43 0.98
N LEU A 46 1.60 -0.23 0.51
CA LEU A 46 1.43 0.08 -0.90
C LEU A 46 2.33 1.26 -1.26
N GLU A 47 3.30 1.01 -2.13
CA GLU A 47 4.17 2.01 -2.71
C GLU A 47 3.58 2.47 -4.06
N THR A 48 3.40 3.78 -4.22
CA THR A 48 2.91 4.40 -5.47
C THR A 48 3.57 5.77 -5.68
N PHE A 49 3.35 6.36 -6.85
CA PHE A 49 3.72 7.75 -7.14
C PHE A 49 2.47 8.64 -7.13
N VAL A 50 2.57 9.83 -6.55
CA VAL A 50 1.55 10.88 -6.51
C VAL A 50 2.26 12.20 -6.79
N GLU A 51 1.82 12.97 -7.79
CA GLU A 51 2.49 14.21 -8.20
C GLU A 51 4.01 14.03 -8.42
N ASP A 52 4.41 12.95 -9.11
CA ASP A 52 5.81 12.55 -9.35
C ASP A 52 6.63 12.19 -8.08
N LYS A 53 6.01 12.22 -6.90
CA LYS A 53 6.65 11.87 -5.63
C LYS A 53 6.30 10.46 -5.20
N LYS A 54 7.33 9.73 -4.76
CA LYS A 54 7.18 8.39 -4.22
C LYS A 54 6.54 8.45 -2.84
N ILE A 55 5.46 7.72 -2.65
CA ILE A 55 4.72 7.65 -1.39
C ILE A 55 4.40 6.19 -1.05
N VAL A 56 4.52 5.87 0.24
CA VAL A 56 4.19 4.56 0.78
C VAL A 56 3.00 4.72 1.73
N PHE A 57 1.92 4.03 1.42
CA PHE A 57 0.78 3.84 2.31
C PHE A 57 1.00 2.59 3.14
N SER A 58 0.73 2.67 4.43
CA SER A 58 0.79 1.55 5.36
C SER A 58 -0.57 1.45 6.05
N CYS A 59 -1.20 0.28 5.98
CA CYS A 59 -2.49 0.03 6.60
C CYS A 59 -2.41 -1.17 7.54
N ASP A 60 -2.90 -0.96 8.76
CA ASP A 60 -3.03 -1.97 9.82
C ASP A 60 -4.49 -2.51 9.91
N GLY A 61 -5.32 -2.19 8.92
CA GLY A 61 -6.73 -2.58 8.86
C GLY A 61 -7.68 -1.64 9.61
N LYS A 62 -7.16 -0.83 10.54
CA LYS A 62 -7.91 0.24 11.24
C LYS A 62 -7.48 1.65 10.87
N LYS A 63 -6.18 1.84 10.63
CA LYS A 63 -5.59 3.14 10.30
C LYS A 63 -4.70 2.98 9.09
N THR A 64 -4.80 3.96 8.19
CA THR A 64 -3.92 4.10 7.03
C THR A 64 -3.01 5.30 7.29
N SER A 65 -1.70 5.10 7.21
CA SER A 65 -0.69 6.16 7.28
C SER A 65 0.00 6.28 5.93
N ARG A 66 0.44 7.49 5.59
CA ARG A 66 1.19 7.75 4.36
C ARG A 66 2.54 8.38 4.69
N LYS A 67 3.60 7.91 4.03
CA LYS A 67 4.97 8.39 4.21
C LYS A 67 5.58 8.70 2.85
N PHE A 68 6.10 9.92 2.70
CA PHE A 68 6.90 10.30 1.53
C PHE A 68 8.29 9.68 1.65
N VAL A 69 8.79 9.13 0.54
CA VAL A 69 10.13 8.50 0.44
C VAL A 69 11.09 9.46 -0.22
#